data_AF-V5IAF7-F1
#
_entry.id   AF-V5IAF7-F1
#
_cell.length_a   1.000
_cell.length_b   1.000
_cell.length_c   1.000
_cell.angle_alpha   90.00
_cell.angle_beta   90.00
_cell.angle_gamma   90.00
#
_symmetry.space_group_name_H-M   'P 1'
#
loop_
_entity.id
_entity.type
_entity.pdbx_description
1 polymer ?
#
loop_
_entity_poly.entity_id
_entity_poly.type
_entity_poly.pdbx_seq_one_letter_code
_entity_poly.pdbx_strand_id
1 'polypeptide(L)'
;LDEDDESDTDKVINVAFNGASFTTFVGFNPNFKIYEVDPSSAMVLDYDQYIFNLTKANQNTTPPQWYKQYSFKDAYNLHDMSLPSFGDLLEKMSKDDDLMWQYYRFLVRDSDVKIKEG
;
A
#
# COMPACT_ATOMS: atom_id res chain seq x y z
N LEU A 1 -3.62 14.99 40.58
CA LEU A 1 -4.41 15.38 39.41
C LEU A 1 -3.34 15.75 38.42
N ASP A 2 -2.83 14.72 37.76
CA ASP A 2 -1.71 14.88 36.85
C ASP A 2 -2.29 15.51 35.59
N GLU A 3 -1.68 16.61 35.15
CA GLU A 3 -2.04 17.31 33.92
C GLU A 3 -1.83 16.33 32.77
N ASP A 4 -2.93 15.82 32.21
CA ASP A 4 -2.90 15.06 30.97
C ASP A 4 -2.24 15.94 29.90
N ASP A 5 -1.03 15.53 29.50
CA ASP A 5 -0.22 16.16 28.46
C ASP A 5 -0.96 16.05 27.12
N GLU A 6 -1.71 17.10 26.77
CA GLU A 6 -2.47 17.27 25.52
C GLU A 6 -1.60 17.17 24.25
N SER A 7 -0.29 16.93 24.35
CA SER A 7 0.64 16.86 23.22
C SER A 7 0.84 15.47 22.61
N ASP A 8 0.23 14.40 23.15
CA ASP A 8 0.53 13.01 22.75
C ASP A 8 -0.55 12.32 21.89
N THR A 9 -1.63 13.01 21.51
CA THR A 9 -2.72 12.41 20.70
C THR A 9 -2.38 12.23 19.22
N ASP A 10 -1.37 12.93 18.70
CA ASP A 10 -1.07 12.97 17.27
C ASP A 10 -0.01 11.96 16.83
N LYS A 11 0.51 11.14 17.75
CA LYS A 11 1.52 10.12 17.44
C LYS A 11 0.88 8.83 16.94
N VAL A 12 1.46 8.28 15.88
CA VAL A 12 1.11 6.94 15.40
C VAL A 12 1.55 5.92 16.45
N ILE A 13 0.60 5.16 16.99
CA ILE A 13 0.86 4.11 18.00
C ILE A 13 0.75 2.68 17.44
N ASN A 14 0.17 2.52 16.26
CA ASN A 14 0.03 1.22 15.59
C ASN A 14 -0.25 1.39 14.09
N VAL A 15 0.04 0.35 13.31
CA VAL A 15 -0.30 0.26 11.88
C VAL A 15 -0.89 -1.12 11.58
N ALA A 16 -2.07 -1.12 10.96
CA ALA A 16 -2.70 -2.32 10.43
C ALA A 16 -2.55 -2.37 8.91
N PHE A 17 -1.97 -3.45 8.40
CA PHE A 17 -1.78 -3.62 6.96
C PHE A 17 -2.97 -4.32 6.33
N ASN A 18 -3.65 -3.63 5.41
CA ASN A 18 -4.69 -4.25 4.59
C ASN A 18 -4.10 -5.29 3.65
N GLY A 19 -4.64 -6.51 3.71
CA GLY A 19 -4.22 -7.64 2.89
C GLY A 19 -4.56 -7.52 1.41
N ALA A 20 -4.22 -8.57 0.67
CA ALA A 20 -4.56 -8.71 -0.73
C ALA A 20 -5.99 -9.25 -0.94
N SER A 21 -6.47 -9.15 -2.17
CA SER A 21 -7.69 -9.81 -2.63
C SER A 21 -7.52 -10.31 -4.05
N PHE A 22 -7.76 -11.61 -4.21
CA PHE A 22 -7.69 -12.26 -5.52
C PHE A 22 -8.93 -12.01 -6.37
N THR A 23 -10.06 -11.64 -5.76
CA THR A 23 -11.28 -11.33 -6.51
C THR A 23 -11.14 -10.02 -7.28
N THR A 24 -11.73 -9.99 -8.46
CA THR A 24 -11.82 -8.79 -9.30
C THR A 24 -13.00 -7.90 -8.89
N PHE A 25 -13.81 -8.29 -7.91
CA PHE A 25 -15.02 -7.57 -7.52
C PHE A 25 -14.69 -6.26 -6.75
N VAL A 26 -15.06 -5.05 -7.22
CA VAL A 26 -15.58 -4.73 -8.58
C VAL A 26 -14.56 -3.91 -9.35
N GLY A 27 -14.09 -4.48 -10.45
CA GLY A 27 -13.25 -3.82 -11.43
C GLY A 27 -11.79 -3.66 -11.03
N PHE A 28 -11.25 -4.46 -10.11
CA PHE A 28 -9.83 -4.40 -9.75
C PHE A 28 -9.01 -5.51 -10.41
N ASN A 29 -7.73 -5.25 -10.65
CA ASN A 29 -6.78 -6.32 -10.97
C ASN A 29 -6.63 -7.26 -9.75
N PRO A 30 -6.54 -8.59 -9.96
CA PRO A 30 -6.20 -9.52 -8.87
C PRO A 30 -4.83 -9.19 -8.29
N ASN A 31 -4.68 -9.36 -6.97
CA ASN A 31 -3.39 -9.16 -6.33
C ASN A 31 -3.07 -10.22 -5.27
N PHE A 32 -1.79 -10.31 -4.92
CA PHE A 32 -1.31 -10.92 -3.68
C PHE A 32 -0.21 -10.02 -3.09
N LYS A 33 0.09 -10.20 -1.79
CA LYS A 33 1.17 -9.50 -1.09
C LYS A 33 2.15 -10.50 -0.49
N ILE A 34 3.44 -10.17 -0.51
CA ILE A 34 4.50 -10.88 0.20
C ILE A 34 5.03 -9.92 1.25
N TYR A 35 4.96 -10.31 2.53
CA TYR A 35 5.47 -9.51 3.64
C TYR A 35 6.85 -10.01 4.05
N GLU A 36 7.80 -9.11 4.17
CA GLU A 36 9.05 -9.34 4.86
C GLU A 36 8.86 -8.99 6.34
N VAL A 37 9.25 -9.89 7.24
CA VAL A 37 8.99 -9.76 8.68
C VAL A 37 10.27 -10.07 9.45
N ASP A 38 10.56 -9.26 10.45
CA ASP A 38 11.65 -9.51 11.38
C ASP A 38 11.34 -10.75 12.24
N PRO A 39 12.20 -11.77 12.25
CA PRO A 39 11.90 -13.04 12.92
C PRO A 39 11.88 -12.93 14.45
N SER A 40 12.45 -11.86 15.03
CA SER A 40 12.55 -11.71 16.49
C SER A 40 11.38 -10.93 17.07
N SER A 41 10.99 -9.84 16.41
CA SER A 41 9.94 -8.92 16.84
C SER A 41 8.60 -9.15 16.17
N ALA A 42 8.56 -9.96 15.10
CA ALA A 42 7.42 -10.15 14.21
C ALA A 42 6.92 -8.85 13.55
N MET A 43 7.74 -7.80 13.54
CA MET A 43 7.42 -6.54 12.87
C MET A 43 7.61 -6.66 11.36
N VAL A 44 6.70 -6.06 10.59
CA VAL A 44 6.82 -5.98 9.13
C VAL A 44 7.98 -5.05 8.78
N LEU A 45 8.90 -5.54 7.94
CA LEU A 45 10.07 -4.81 7.45
C LEU A 45 9.82 -4.15 6.09
N ASP A 46 9.00 -4.78 5.24
CA ASP A 46 8.45 -4.24 3.98
C ASP A 46 7.34 -5.18 3.48
N TYR A 47 6.63 -4.78 2.42
CA TYR A 47 5.87 -5.73 1.61
C TYR A 47 5.90 -5.39 0.13
N ASP A 48 5.84 -6.45 -0.68
CA ASP A 48 5.65 -6.38 -2.11
C ASP A 48 4.20 -6.71 -2.48
N GLN A 49 3.59 -5.88 -3.31
CA GLN A 49 2.31 -6.20 -3.95
C GLN A 49 2.53 -6.62 -5.40
N TYR A 50 1.95 -7.76 -5.77
CA TYR A 50 1.97 -8.27 -7.14
C TYR A 50 0.57 -8.23 -7.73
N ILE A 51 0.48 -7.83 -9.00
CA ILE A 51 -0.77 -7.82 -9.76
C ILE A 51 -0.54 -8.45 -11.13
N PHE A 52 -1.62 -8.74 -11.85
CA PHE A 52 -1.56 -8.83 -13.31
C PHE A 52 -2.65 -7.95 -13.92
N ASN A 53 -2.40 -7.41 -15.12
CA ASN A 53 -3.41 -6.61 -15.81
C ASN A 53 -4.46 -7.55 -16.42
N LEU A 54 -5.69 -7.47 -15.90
CA LEU A 54 -6.80 -8.34 -16.29
C LEU A 54 -7.25 -8.09 -17.74
N THR A 55 -7.26 -6.83 -18.19
CA THR A 55 -7.60 -6.46 -19.57
C THR A 55 -6.65 -7.16 -20.56
N LYS A 56 -5.34 -7.07 -20.31
CA LYS A 56 -4.30 -7.71 -21.13
C LYS A 56 -4.38 -9.24 -21.05
N ALA A 57 -4.66 -9.80 -19.87
CA ALA A 57 -4.81 -11.24 -19.71
C ALA A 57 -5.99 -11.77 -20.55
N ASN A 58 -7.11 -11.04 -20.61
CA ASN A 58 -8.29 -11.44 -21.39
C ASN A 58 -8.11 -11.36 -22.92
N GLN A 59 -7.06 -10.66 -23.39
CA GLN A 59 -6.74 -10.55 -24.82
C GLN A 59 -5.86 -11.69 -25.34
N ASN A 60 -5.32 -12.52 -24.45
CA ASN A 60 -4.34 -13.56 -24.79
C ASN A 60 -4.83 -14.93 -24.31
N THR A 61 -4.38 -15.99 -24.98
CA THR A 61 -4.63 -17.38 -24.55
C THR A 61 -3.57 -17.93 -23.60
N THR A 62 -2.51 -17.14 -23.34
CA THR A 62 -1.42 -17.50 -22.42
C THR A 62 -1.80 -17.24 -20.97
N PRO A 63 -1.19 -17.95 -20.00
CA PRO A 63 -1.38 -17.65 -18.59
C PRO A 63 -1.09 -16.17 -18.24
N PRO A 64 -1.85 -15.59 -17.29
CA PRO A 64 -1.63 -14.21 -16.85
C PRO A 64 -0.19 -13.98 -16.39
N GLN A 65 0.39 -12.87 -16.81
CA GLN A 65 1.74 -12.47 -16.43
C GLN A 65 1.66 -11.58 -15.18
N TRP A 66 2.10 -12.12 -14.04
CA TRP A 66 2.20 -11.41 -12.78
C TRP A 66 3.45 -10.55 -12.75
N TYR A 67 3.34 -9.36 -12.17
CA TYR A 67 4.45 -8.45 -11.98
C TYR A 67 4.31 -7.72 -10.64
N LYS A 68 5.45 -7.31 -10.08
CA LYS A 68 5.50 -6.47 -8.88
C LYS A 68 4.93 -5.10 -9.24
N GLN A 69 3.85 -4.73 -8.57
CA GLN A 69 3.28 -3.39 -8.68
C GLN A 69 4.15 -2.39 -7.92
N TYR A 70 4.45 -2.70 -6.64
CA TYR A 70 5.33 -1.86 -5.81
C TYR A 70 5.88 -2.63 -4.60
N SER A 71 7.00 -2.15 -4.05
CA SER A 71 7.38 -2.34 -2.64
C SER A 71 6.87 -1.13 -1.88
N PHE A 72 6.34 -1.31 -0.68
CA PHE A 72 5.83 -0.19 0.12
C PHE A 72 6.94 0.82 0.45
N LYS A 73 8.09 0.34 0.91
CA LYS A 73 9.22 1.22 1.20
C LYS A 73 9.72 1.98 -0.02
N ASP A 74 9.89 1.29 -1.14
CA ASP A 74 10.39 1.91 -2.38
C ASP A 74 9.39 2.95 -2.92
N ALA A 75 8.09 2.62 -2.90
CA ALA A 75 7.03 3.50 -3.37
C ALA A 75 6.95 4.82 -2.58
N TYR A 76 7.05 4.72 -1.26
CA TYR A 76 6.87 5.87 -0.36
C TYR A 76 8.19 6.44 0.16
N ASN A 77 9.32 5.99 -0.40
CA ASN A 77 10.67 6.40 -0.05
C ASN A 77 10.93 6.35 1.48
N LEU A 78 10.54 5.24 2.10
CA LEU A 78 10.71 5.02 3.54
C LEU A 78 12.00 4.27 3.83
N HIS A 79 12.78 4.77 4.78
CA HIS A 79 13.99 4.08 5.23
C HIS A 79 13.64 2.83 6.06
N ASP A 80 12.54 2.86 6.82
CA ASP A 80 12.03 1.77 7.65
C ASP A 80 10.49 1.81 7.79
N MET A 81 9.95 0.80 8.46
CA MET A 81 8.52 0.66 8.76
C MET A 81 8.21 1.04 10.22
N SER A 82 8.96 2.00 10.80
CA SER A 82 8.72 2.45 12.16
C SER A 82 7.50 3.38 12.25
N LEU A 83 6.86 3.46 13.42
CA LEU A 83 5.70 4.32 13.62
C LEU A 83 5.98 5.81 13.32
N PRO A 84 7.15 6.39 13.69
CA PRO A 84 7.52 7.75 13.27
C PRO A 84 7.58 7.90 11.74
N SER A 85 8.17 6.95 11.01
CA SER A 85 8.22 6.97 9.54
C SER A 85 6.82 6.97 8.91
N PHE A 86 5.85 6.26 9.51
CA PHE A 86 4.44 6.32 9.09
C PHE A 86 3.79 7.68 9.39
N GLY A 87 4.11 8.30 10.52
CA GLY A 87 3.65 9.65 10.86
C GLY A 87 4.12 10.69 9.84
N ASP A 88 5.42 10.67 9.53
CA ASP A 88 6.03 11.54 8.51
C ASP A 88 5.40 11.31 7.13
N LEU A 89 5.12 10.05 6.77
CA LEU A 89 4.45 9.73 5.51
C LEU A 89 3.04 10.31 5.46
N LEU A 90 2.25 10.17 6.53
CA LEU A 90 0.89 10.72 6.59
C LEU A 90 0.89 12.23 6.42
N GLU A 91 1.81 12.94 7.09
CA GLU A 91 1.97 14.38 6.94
C GLU A 91 2.33 14.75 5.48
N LYS A 92 3.27 14.04 4.87
CA LYS A 92 3.63 14.26 3.45
C LYS A 92 2.45 14.02 2.51
N MET A 93 1.75 12.90 2.66
CA MET A 93 0.58 12.57 1.85
C MET A 93 -0.54 13.61 1.97
N SER A 94 -0.65 14.30 3.12
CA SER A 94 -1.65 15.37 3.29
C SER A 94 -1.37 16.65 2.49
N LYS A 95 -0.15 16.79 1.94
CA LYS A 95 0.33 18.01 1.26
C LYS A 95 0.79 17.76 -0.17
N ASP A 96 0.99 16.51 -0.56
CA ASP A 96 1.56 16.09 -1.84
C ASP A 96 0.52 15.34 -2.68
N ASP A 97 -0.06 16.05 -3.65
CA ASP A 97 -1.09 15.52 -4.54
C ASP A 97 -0.57 14.37 -5.42
N ASP A 98 0.70 14.42 -5.85
CA ASP A 98 1.30 13.35 -6.65
C ASP A 98 1.45 12.08 -5.83
N LEU A 99 1.85 12.21 -4.55
CA LEU A 99 1.93 11.09 -3.63
C LEU A 99 0.55 10.50 -3.32
N MET A 100 -0.47 11.35 -3.17
CA MET A 100 -1.86 10.91 -3.00
C MET A 100 -2.38 10.18 -4.25
N TRP A 101 -2.06 10.68 -5.44
CA TRP A 101 -2.39 10.03 -6.70
C TRP A 101 -1.69 8.67 -6.85
N GLN A 102 -0.42 8.58 -6.49
CA GLN A 102 0.30 7.31 -6.47
C GLN A 102 -0.36 6.32 -5.51
N TYR A 103 -0.71 6.75 -4.30
CA TYR A 103 -1.45 5.93 -3.35
C TYR A 103 -2.78 5.43 -3.93
N TYR A 104 -3.54 6.32 -4.59
CA TYR A 104 -4.80 5.95 -5.24
C TYR A 104 -4.59 4.87 -6.31
N ARG A 105 -3.60 5.04 -7.20
CA ARG A 105 -3.26 4.03 -8.22
C ARG A 105 -2.95 2.66 -7.61
N PHE A 106 -2.21 2.60 -6.51
CA PHE A 106 -1.93 1.36 -5.81
C PHE A 106 -3.15 0.77 -5.12
N LEU A 107 -3.99 1.62 -4.49
CA LEU A 107 -5.25 1.23 -3.86
C LEU A 107 -6.19 0.56 -4.87
N VAL A 108 -6.32 1.15 -6.06
CA VAL A 108 -7.15 0.61 -7.15
C VAL A 108 -6.41 -0.39 -8.05
N ARG A 109 -5.21 -0.81 -7.64
CA ARG A 109 -4.43 -1.90 -8.26
C ARG A 109 -4.15 -1.66 -9.75
N ASP A 110 -3.87 -0.43 -10.13
CA ASP A 110 -3.69 0.01 -11.52
C ASP A 110 -4.80 -0.49 -12.48
N SER A 111 -6.04 -0.49 -12.00
CA SER A 111 -7.19 -0.88 -12.82
C SER A 111 -7.49 0.15 -13.90
N ASP A 112 -7.59 -0.31 -15.15
CA ASP A 112 -8.00 0.50 -16.31
C ASP A 112 -9.41 1.10 -16.17
N VAL A 113 -10.25 0.48 -15.33
CA VAL A 113 -11.62 0.93 -15.05
C VAL A 113 -11.60 1.98 -13.93
N LYS A 114 -10.90 1.69 -12.83
CA LYS A 114 -10.96 2.52 -11.62
C LYS A 114 -10.09 3.76 -11.67
N ILE A 115 -8.95 3.71 -12.35
CA ILE A 115 -8.10 4.91 -12.52
C ILE A 115 -8.86 6.08 -13.17
N LYS A 116 -9.86 5.80 -14.02
CA LYS A 116 -10.63 6.85 -14.71
C LYS A 116 -11.72 7.50 -13.84
N GLU A 117 -11.99 6.94 -12.66
CA GLU A 117 -13.02 7.43 -11.73
C GLU A 117 -12.46 8.39 -10.66
N GLY A 118 -11.13 8.45 -10.49
CA GLY A 118 -10.43 9.34 -9.56
C GLY A 118 -9.89 10.57 -10.25
#